data_AF-A0A2X4TUP9-F1
#
_entry.id   AF-A0A2X4TUP9-F1
#
_cell.length_a   1.000
_cell.length_b   1.000
_cell.length_c   1.000
_cell.angle_alpha   90.00
_cell.angle_beta   90.00
_cell.angle_gamma   90.00
#
_symmetry.space_group_name_H-M   'P 1'
#
loop_
_entity.id
_entity.type
_entity.pdbx_description
1 polymer ?
#
loop_
_entity_poly.entity_id
_entity_poly.type
_entity_poly.pdbx_seq_one_letter_code
_entity_poly.pdbx_strand_id
1 'polypeptide(L)'
;MVAPNGSIGFRWGEKGKWNLEQRDGTTGAETELQLSLLGSQDEIADVGFPYFGGEGSEYFNHVALDNVLLHKLPAKRLQLADGSSALVTTVYDLTMANYGLERGLNDENCAASYDDTKAYTPAWAEQITGVRGRR
;
A
#
# COMPACT_ATOMS: atom_id res chain seq x y z
N MET A 1 -4.45 4.13 18.62
CA MET A 1 -3.10 3.84 18.08
C MET A 1 -2.37 2.98 19.09
N VAL A 2 -1.60 1.99 18.65
CA VAL A 2 -0.93 1.03 19.53
C VAL A 2 0.42 0.62 18.93
N ALA A 3 1.41 0.33 19.78
CA ALA A 3 2.63 -0.36 19.38
C ALA A 3 2.47 -1.86 19.72
N PRO A 4 2.21 -2.74 18.75
CA PRO A 4 2.02 -4.16 19.03
C PRO A 4 3.34 -4.84 19.40
N ASN A 5 3.24 -5.97 20.11
CA ASN A 5 4.37 -6.86 20.35
C ASN A 5 5.09 -7.27 19.04
N GLY A 6 6.35 -7.72 19.18
CA GLY A 6 7.11 -8.33 18.09
C GLY A 6 8.00 -7.39 17.28
N SER A 7 7.82 -6.07 17.40
CA SER A 7 8.74 -5.10 16.76
C SER A 7 10.17 -5.23 17.28
N ILE A 8 11.16 -4.80 16.47
CA ILE A 8 12.58 -5.03 16.77
C ILE A 8 13.05 -4.39 18.09
N GLY A 9 12.38 -3.32 18.55
CA GLY A 9 12.67 -2.69 19.84
C GLY A 9 12.47 -3.64 21.02
N PHE A 10 11.44 -4.50 20.97
CA PHE A 10 11.14 -5.46 22.04
C PHE A 10 12.15 -6.61 22.15
N ARG A 11 13.07 -6.76 21.18
CA ARG A 11 14.05 -7.84 21.14
C ARG A 11 15.22 -7.61 22.11
N TRP A 12 15.59 -6.35 22.34
CA TRP A 12 16.80 -5.97 23.08
C TRP A 12 16.46 -4.97 24.18
N GLY A 13 17.22 -4.95 25.27
CA GLY A 13 16.98 -4.02 26.40
C GLY A 13 15.78 -4.36 27.31
N GLU A 14 14.85 -5.19 26.83
CA GLU A 14 13.74 -5.76 27.59
C GLU A 14 13.51 -7.24 27.23
N LYS A 15 12.55 -7.93 27.87
CA LYS A 15 12.21 -9.33 27.60
C LYS A 15 10.70 -9.57 27.68
N GLY A 16 10.23 -10.62 26.99
CA GLY A 16 8.86 -11.13 27.09
C GLY A 16 7.86 -10.60 26.05
N LYS A 17 8.20 -9.54 25.31
CA LYS A 17 7.31 -8.91 24.31
C LYS A 17 7.73 -9.13 22.84
N TRP A 18 8.86 -9.79 22.60
CA TRP A 18 9.30 -10.14 21.25
C TRP A 18 8.64 -11.46 20.80
N ASN A 19 7.36 -11.38 20.45
CA ASN A 19 6.54 -12.47 19.94
C ASN A 19 5.44 -11.90 19.03
N LEU A 20 4.64 -12.78 18.41
CA LEU A 20 3.54 -12.40 17.50
C LEU A 20 2.16 -12.51 18.17
N GLU A 21 2.09 -12.45 19.50
CA GLU A 21 0.80 -12.34 20.16
C GLU A 21 0.18 -10.97 19.85
N GLN A 22 -1.10 -10.97 19.50
CA GLN A 22 -1.86 -9.76 19.14
C GLN A 22 -2.21 -8.95 20.38
N ARG A 23 -1.18 -8.33 20.98
CA ARG A 23 -1.26 -7.58 22.23
C ARG A 23 -0.66 -6.20 22.10
N ASP A 24 -1.20 -5.27 22.87
CA ASP A 24 -0.62 -3.95 23.10
C ASP A 24 0.69 -4.10 23.89
N GLY A 25 1.81 -3.67 23.32
CA GLY A 25 3.13 -3.74 23.95
C GLY A 25 3.28 -2.85 25.19
N THR A 26 2.36 -1.91 25.42
CA THR A 26 2.32 -1.05 26.61
C THR A 26 1.49 -1.69 27.73
N THR A 27 0.24 -2.07 27.43
CA THR A 27 -0.73 -2.54 28.44
C THR A 27 -0.75 -4.05 28.62
N GLY A 28 -0.28 -4.83 27.64
CA GLY A 28 -0.36 -6.29 27.61
C GLY A 28 -1.76 -6.83 27.27
N ALA A 29 -2.75 -5.96 27.08
CA ALA A 29 -4.10 -6.34 26.69
C ALA A 29 -4.14 -6.90 25.26
N GLU A 30 -5.10 -7.77 24.99
CA GLU A 30 -5.36 -8.25 23.63
C GLU A 30 -5.92 -7.12 22.76
N THR A 31 -5.50 -7.10 21.50
CA THR A 31 -5.85 -6.06 20.54
C THR A 31 -6.03 -6.64 19.15
N GLU A 32 -7.02 -6.14 18.42
CA GLU A 32 -7.19 -6.43 17.00
C GLU A 32 -6.59 -5.28 16.16
N LEU A 33 -5.68 -5.61 15.25
CA LEU A 33 -5.01 -4.62 14.40
C LEU A 33 -5.82 -4.36 13.14
N GLN A 34 -6.04 -3.09 12.82
CA GLN A 34 -6.76 -2.67 11.63
C GLN A 34 -5.85 -2.67 10.40
N LEU A 35 -6.33 -3.26 9.30
CA LEU A 35 -5.59 -3.32 8.04
C LEU A 35 -5.68 -2.02 7.24
N SER A 36 -6.89 -1.55 6.96
CA SER A 36 -7.14 -0.40 6.08
C SER A 36 -7.76 0.77 6.84
N LEU A 37 -7.41 1.99 6.44
CA LEU A 37 -8.06 3.23 6.89
C LEU A 37 -9.28 3.59 6.04
N LEU A 38 -9.55 2.87 4.95
CA LEU A 38 -10.71 3.13 4.12
C LEU A 38 -12.02 2.94 4.92
N GLY A 39 -12.88 3.96 4.90
CA GLY A 39 -14.09 4.06 5.72
C GLY A 39 -13.88 4.76 7.07
N SER A 40 -12.64 5.02 7.48
CA SER A 40 -12.29 5.72 8.73
C SER A 40 -11.23 6.82 8.55
N GLN A 41 -10.88 7.15 7.31
CA GLN A 41 -9.92 8.20 6.98
C GLN A 41 -10.46 9.61 7.28
N ASP A 42 -9.53 10.53 7.50
CA ASP A 42 -9.87 11.96 7.66
C ASP A 42 -9.93 12.64 6.28
N GLU A 43 -9.05 12.21 5.36
CA GLU A 43 -8.96 12.74 4.00
C GLU A 43 -8.45 11.68 3.01
N ILE A 44 -8.61 11.96 1.72
CA ILE A 44 -7.99 11.19 0.63
C ILE A 44 -6.79 12.00 0.12
N ALA A 45 -5.62 11.36 0.10
CA ALA A 45 -4.38 11.97 -0.37
C ALA A 45 -3.87 11.26 -1.63
N ASP A 46 -3.32 12.02 -2.57
CA ASP A 46 -2.64 11.47 -3.74
C ASP A 46 -1.19 11.11 -3.37
N VAL A 47 -0.79 9.87 -3.62
CA VAL A 47 0.57 9.34 -3.36
C VAL A 47 1.17 8.87 -4.67
N GLY A 48 2.39 9.31 -4.97
CA GLY A 48 3.12 8.91 -6.17
C GLY A 48 3.83 7.56 -6.01
N PHE A 49 3.58 6.64 -6.93
CA PHE A 49 4.27 5.36 -7.04
C PHE A 49 5.18 5.35 -8.26
N PRO A 50 6.43 4.89 -8.13
CA PRO A 50 7.34 4.82 -9.25
C PRO A 50 6.94 3.67 -10.18
N TYR A 51 6.93 3.94 -11.49
CA TYR A 51 6.64 2.94 -12.51
C TYR A 51 7.77 2.87 -13.54
N PHE A 52 8.28 1.66 -13.74
CA PHE A 52 9.41 1.39 -14.64
C PHE A 52 9.03 0.49 -15.82
N GLY A 53 7.77 0.05 -15.91
CA GLY A 53 7.34 -0.87 -16.97
C GLY A 53 7.25 -0.22 -18.36
N GLY A 54 7.38 1.11 -18.45
CA GLY A 54 7.47 1.86 -19.69
C GLY A 54 8.90 2.00 -20.24
N GLU A 55 9.90 1.62 -19.45
CA GLU A 55 11.32 1.64 -19.85
C GLU A 55 11.77 0.23 -20.26
N GLY A 56 12.66 0.13 -21.26
CA GLY A 56 13.17 -1.15 -21.72
C GLY A 56 14.20 -1.04 -22.83
N SER A 57 14.99 -2.10 -23.01
CA SER A 57 15.84 -2.26 -24.20
C SER A 57 15.01 -2.81 -25.37
N GLU A 58 15.58 -2.78 -26.59
CA GLU A 58 14.94 -3.32 -27.79
C GLU A 58 14.55 -4.81 -27.70
N TYR A 59 15.08 -5.55 -26.72
CA TYR A 59 14.87 -6.98 -26.55
C TYR A 59 13.64 -7.34 -25.71
N PHE A 60 13.01 -6.37 -25.05
CA PHE A 60 11.86 -6.60 -24.16
C PHE A 60 10.69 -5.69 -24.52
N ASN A 61 9.49 -6.25 -24.40
CA ASN A 61 8.27 -5.46 -24.48
C ASN A 61 8.17 -4.52 -23.28
N HIS A 62 7.56 -3.35 -23.49
CA HIS A 62 7.30 -2.35 -22.46
C HIS A 62 5.86 -1.83 -22.63
N VAL A 63 5.27 -1.35 -21.54
CA VAL A 63 3.94 -0.75 -21.51
C VAL A 63 4.09 0.68 -21.03
N ALA A 64 3.86 1.64 -21.94
CA ALA A 64 3.98 3.06 -21.62
C ALA A 64 2.86 3.50 -20.66
N LEU A 65 3.25 3.99 -19.50
CA LEU A 65 2.45 4.76 -18.54
C LEU A 65 3.36 5.88 -17.99
N ASP A 66 2.86 6.72 -17.09
CA ASP A 66 3.67 7.74 -16.43
C ASP A 66 4.72 7.12 -15.50
N ASN A 67 5.92 7.71 -15.43
CA ASN A 67 6.98 7.28 -14.52
C ASN A 67 6.59 7.40 -13.03
N VAL A 68 5.60 8.25 -12.74
CA VAL A 68 5.00 8.41 -11.42
C VAL A 68 3.49 8.28 -11.56
N LEU A 69 2.94 7.22 -10.98
CA LEU A 69 1.50 6.96 -10.92
C LEU A 69 0.94 7.55 -9.64
N LEU A 70 0.06 8.55 -9.75
CA LEU A 70 -0.63 9.11 -8.59
C LEU A 70 -1.83 8.25 -8.23
N HIS A 71 -1.84 7.72 -7.01
CA HIS A 71 -2.92 6.91 -6.47
C HIS A 71 -3.63 7.58 -5.29
N LYS A 72 -4.93 7.34 -5.16
CA LYS A 72 -5.78 7.87 -4.08
C LYS A 72 -5.73 6.96 -2.87
N LEU A 73 -5.24 7.47 -1.74
CA LEU A 73 -5.15 6.68 -0.50
C LEU A 73 -5.95 7.30 0.66
N PRO A 74 -6.60 6.45 1.48
CA PRO A 74 -7.16 6.88 2.75
C PRO A 74 -6.04 7.26 3.73
N ALA A 75 -6.08 8.49 4.25
CA ALA A 75 -5.09 9.01 5.18
C ALA A 75 -5.72 9.56 6.46
N LYS A 76 -4.97 9.48 7.56
CA LYS A 76 -5.32 10.14 8.83
C LYS A 76 -4.23 11.14 9.24
N ARG A 77 -4.65 12.24 9.85
CA ARG A 77 -3.75 13.29 10.33
C ARG A 77 -3.38 13.04 11.78
N LEU A 78 -2.08 12.94 12.06
CA LEU A 78 -1.55 12.76 13.40
C LEU A 78 -0.76 14.00 13.82
N GLN A 79 -0.89 14.38 15.10
CA GLN A 79 0.03 15.31 15.75
C GLN A 79 1.25 14.54 16.23
N LEU A 80 2.44 14.99 15.83
CA LEU A 80 3.72 14.39 16.20
C LEU A 80 4.20 14.93 17.56
N ALA A 81 5.17 14.23 18.16
CA ALA A 81 5.71 14.58 19.47
C ALA A 81 6.40 15.96 19.52
N ASP A 82 6.89 16.44 18.37
CA ASP A 82 7.47 17.79 18.23
C ASP A 82 6.40 18.89 18.02
N GLY A 83 5.13 18.53 18.04
CA GLY A 83 3.99 19.43 17.84
C GLY A 83 3.58 19.64 16.38
N SER A 84 4.37 19.17 15.41
CA SER A 84 4.02 19.23 13.98
C SER A 84 2.92 18.22 13.62
N SER A 85 2.40 18.28 12.38
CA SER A 85 1.38 17.34 11.90
C SER A 85 1.84 16.56 10.67
N ALA A 86 1.49 15.28 10.59
CA ALA A 86 1.77 14.44 9.43
C ALA A 86 0.55 13.61 9.02
N LEU A 87 0.47 13.28 7.73
CA LEU A 87 -0.47 12.29 7.22
C LEU A 87 0.16 10.89 7.28
N VAL A 88 -0.64 9.91 7.67
CA VAL A 88 -0.25 8.50 7.65
C VAL A 88 -1.30 7.66 6.92
N THR A 89 -0.83 6.58 6.31
CA THR A 89 -1.65 5.51 5.74
C THR A 89 -1.04 4.15 6.11
N THR A 90 -1.76 3.05 5.92
CA THR A 90 -1.24 1.72 6.23
C THR A 90 -0.47 1.13 5.06
N VAL A 91 0.43 0.19 5.37
CA VAL A 91 1.10 -0.61 4.33
C VAL A 91 0.09 -1.38 3.48
N TYR A 92 -1.02 -1.81 4.07
CA TYR A 92 -2.10 -2.49 3.35
C TYR A 92 -2.70 -1.58 2.27
N ASP A 93 -3.04 -0.34 2.61
CA ASP A 93 -3.60 0.63 1.65
C ASP A 93 -2.59 1.00 0.55
N LEU A 94 -1.32 1.21 0.91
CA LEU A 94 -0.21 1.38 -0.04
C LEU A 94 -0.07 0.21 -1.01
N THR A 95 -0.22 -1.02 -0.52
CA THR A 95 -0.08 -2.23 -1.35
C THR A 95 -1.24 -2.35 -2.32
N MET A 96 -2.49 -2.11 -1.87
CA MET A 96 -3.65 -2.17 -2.76
C MET A 96 -3.58 -1.12 -3.88
N ALA A 97 -3.13 0.10 -3.53
CA ALA A 97 -2.89 1.17 -4.50
C ALA A 97 -1.77 0.80 -5.49
N ASN A 98 -0.62 0.31 -5.00
CA ASN A 98 0.49 -0.12 -5.86
C ASN A 98 0.09 -1.19 -6.88
N TYR A 99 -0.84 -2.08 -6.53
CA TYR A 99 -1.37 -3.11 -7.43
C TYR A 99 -2.52 -2.63 -8.33
N GLY A 100 -2.85 -1.34 -8.30
CA GLY A 100 -3.89 -0.74 -9.13
C GLY A 100 -5.29 -1.27 -8.83
N LEU A 101 -5.60 -1.62 -7.58
CA LEU A 101 -6.94 -2.09 -7.20
C LEU A 101 -7.87 -0.91 -6.89
N GLU A 102 -8.95 -0.77 -7.67
CA GLU A 102 -10.00 0.23 -7.43
C GLU A 102 -10.83 -0.13 -6.19
N ARG A 103 -11.10 0.86 -5.33
CA ARG A 103 -11.69 0.65 -3.99
C ARG A 103 -12.85 1.61 -3.67
N GLY A 104 -13.46 2.21 -4.69
CA GLY A 104 -14.53 3.21 -4.56
C GLY A 104 -14.00 4.64 -4.39
N LEU A 105 -12.73 4.90 -4.74
CA LEU A 105 -12.09 6.21 -4.66
C LEU A 105 -12.05 6.92 -6.01
N ASN A 106 -12.42 6.23 -7.09
CA ASN A 106 -12.34 6.71 -8.48
C ASN A 106 -10.91 7.10 -8.84
N ASP A 107 -9.98 6.17 -8.63
CA ASP A 107 -8.57 6.33 -8.96
C ASP A 107 -8.34 5.98 -10.43
N GLU A 108 -7.93 6.98 -11.22
CA GLU A 108 -7.71 6.83 -12.65
C GLU A 108 -6.58 5.86 -12.99
N ASN A 109 -5.64 5.61 -12.07
CA ASN A 109 -4.54 4.67 -12.25
C ASN A 109 -4.88 3.25 -11.78
N CYS A 110 -6.05 3.04 -11.17
CA CYS A 110 -6.56 1.73 -10.82
C CYS A 110 -7.34 1.09 -11.98
N ALA A 111 -7.35 -0.23 -12.01
CA ALA A 111 -8.01 -1.03 -13.04
C ALA A 111 -9.50 -1.20 -12.73
N ALA A 112 -10.35 -0.95 -13.73
CA ALA A 112 -11.77 -1.26 -13.66
C ALA A 112 -12.06 -2.75 -13.94
N SER A 113 -11.13 -3.45 -14.59
CA SER A 113 -11.22 -4.88 -14.92
C SER A 113 -9.84 -5.46 -15.21
N TYR A 114 -9.74 -6.78 -15.36
CA TYR A 114 -8.49 -7.44 -15.75
C TYR A 114 -8.03 -7.13 -17.19
N ASP A 115 -8.95 -6.68 -18.04
CA ASP A 115 -8.67 -6.31 -19.43
C ASP A 115 -8.17 -4.86 -19.58
N ASP A 116 -8.24 -4.06 -18.51
CA ASP A 116 -7.73 -2.70 -18.50
C ASP A 116 -6.21 -2.68 -18.44
N THR A 117 -5.55 -1.92 -19.32
CA THR A 117 -4.09 -1.83 -19.33
C THR A 117 -3.63 -0.81 -18.28
N LYS A 118 -3.72 -1.21 -17.01
CA LYS A 118 -3.13 -0.52 -15.84
C LYS A 118 -1.96 -1.30 -15.29
N ALA A 119 -1.07 -0.63 -14.56
CA ALA A 119 0.10 -1.25 -13.97
C ALA A 119 -0.27 -2.55 -13.22
N TYR A 120 0.41 -3.64 -13.57
CA TYR A 120 0.30 -4.95 -12.92
C TYR A 120 -1.02 -5.72 -13.09
N THR A 121 -1.89 -5.30 -14.01
CA THR A 121 -3.06 -6.09 -14.44
C THR A 121 -2.69 -7.30 -15.31
N PRO A 122 -3.59 -8.28 -15.51
CA PRO A 122 -3.40 -9.33 -16.50
C PRO A 122 -3.18 -8.79 -17.93
N ALA A 123 -3.95 -7.80 -18.39
CA ALA A 123 -3.75 -7.19 -19.70
C ALA A 123 -2.38 -6.49 -19.85
N TRP A 124 -1.92 -5.83 -18.79
CA TRP A 124 -0.57 -5.27 -18.73
C TRP A 124 0.50 -6.38 -18.77
N ALA A 125 0.34 -7.44 -17.98
CA ALA A 125 1.31 -8.52 -17.90
C ALA A 125 1.39 -9.32 -19.20
N GLU A 126 0.27 -9.48 -19.92
CA GLU A 126 0.25 -10.12 -21.24
C GLU A 126 1.11 -9.36 -22.25
N GLN A 127 1.08 -8.03 -22.24
CA GLN A 127 1.94 -7.22 -23.12
C GLN A 127 3.42 -7.34 -22.75
N ILE A 128 3.74 -7.30 -21.45
CA ILE A 128 5.13 -7.42 -20.97
C ILE A 128 5.71 -8.82 -21.22
N THR A 129 4.93 -9.88 -20.96
CA THR A 129 5.45 -11.26 -20.87
C THR A 129 5.09 -12.14 -22.07
N GLY A 130 4.07 -11.77 -22.84
CA GLY A 130 3.47 -12.63 -23.88
C GLY A 130 2.60 -13.77 -23.35
N VAL A 131 2.44 -13.91 -22.03
CA VAL A 131 1.58 -14.93 -21.41
C VAL A 131 0.14 -14.44 -21.43
N ARG A 132 -0.76 -15.18 -22.10
CA ARG A 132 -2.17 -14.79 -22.24
C ARG A 132 -2.89 -14.78 -20.90
N GLY A 133 -3.62 -13.70 -20.63
CA GLY A 133 -4.64 -13.67 -19.59
C GLY A 133 -5.76 -14.67 -19.91
N ARG A 134 -6.29 -15.32 -18.88
CA ARG A 134 -7.49 -16.16 -19.05
C ARG A 134 -8.71 -15.24 -19.13
N ARG A 135 -9.32 -15.20 -20.31
CA ARG A 135 -10.59 -14.51 -20.56
C ARG A 135 -11.77 -15.42 -20.24
#